data_AF-A0A837P1D1-F1
#
_entry.id   AF-A0A837P1D1-F1
#
_cell.length_a   1.000
_cell.length_b   1.000
_cell.length_c   1.000
_cell.angle_alpha   90.00
_cell.angle_beta   90.00
_cell.angle_gamma   90.00
#
_symmetry.space_group_name_H-M   'P 1'
#
loop_
_entity.id
_entity.type
_entity.pdbx_description
1 polymer ?
#
loop_
_entity_poly.entity_id
_entity_poly.type
_entity_poly.pdbx_seq_one_letter_code
_entity_poly.pdbx_strand_id
1 'polypeptide(L)'
;MKIHPTTLVYDAYPSVYNILESTLFMWFIVAVTLGILVWTLSKLWYVHSIPKHLAKERGLAQAKLIFWLCILGMFYKPLWIIAVLAIVTDWDKLQQWIRGASQ
;
A
#
# COMPACT_ATOMS: atom_id res chain seq x y z
N MET A 1 -26.58 -11.62 -23.67
CA MET A 1 -26.19 -13.04 -23.77
C MET A 1 -27.19 -13.88 -23.00
N LYS A 2 -27.87 -14.83 -23.64
CA LYS A 2 -28.69 -15.86 -22.97
C LYS A 2 -27.82 -17.10 -22.80
N ILE A 3 -27.41 -17.41 -21.57
CA ILE A 3 -26.37 -18.42 -21.32
C ILE A 3 -26.96 -19.82 -21.06
N HIS A 4 -28.28 -19.95 -20.79
CA HIS A 4 -28.99 -21.23 -20.68
C HIS A 4 -30.48 -21.10 -21.11
N PRO A 5 -31.12 -22.17 -21.63
CA PRO A 5 -32.55 -22.21 -21.86
C PRO A 5 -33.27 -22.38 -20.51
N THR A 6 -33.64 -21.27 -19.88
CA THR A 6 -34.45 -21.28 -18.66
C THR A 6 -35.92 -21.14 -19.03
N THR A 7 -36.78 -22.05 -18.55
CA THR A 7 -38.26 -21.93 -18.67
C THR A 7 -38.87 -21.00 -17.62
N LEU A 8 -38.04 -20.44 -16.73
CA LEU A 8 -38.45 -19.48 -15.72
C LEU A 8 -38.75 -18.13 -16.38
N VAL A 9 -40.05 -17.82 -16.48
CA VAL A 9 -40.55 -16.49 -16.77
C VAL A 9 -40.64 -15.78 -15.42
N TYR A 10 -39.80 -14.76 -15.21
CA TYR A 10 -39.88 -13.94 -14.01
C TYR A 10 -41.03 -12.95 -14.18
N ASP A 11 -42.13 -13.15 -13.45
CA ASP A 11 -43.29 -12.26 -13.47
C ASP A 11 -43.02 -10.91 -12.77
N ALA A 12 -42.01 -10.86 -11.89
CA ALA A 12 -41.60 -9.67 -11.19
C ALA A 12 -40.10 -9.70 -10.84
N TYR A 13 -39.50 -8.52 -10.67
CA TYR A 13 -38.13 -8.39 -10.19
C TYR A 13 -38.02 -8.85 -8.72
N PRO A 14 -36.85 -9.37 -8.29
CA PRO A 14 -36.61 -9.69 -6.90
C PRO A 14 -36.83 -8.46 -6.00
N SER A 15 -37.47 -8.64 -4.84
CA SER A 15 -37.78 -7.57 -3.88
C SER A 15 -36.54 -6.81 -3.39
N VAL A 16 -35.35 -7.43 -3.49
CA VAL A 16 -34.05 -6.83 -3.15
C VAL A 16 -33.64 -5.71 -4.10
N TYR A 17 -34.21 -5.66 -5.32
CA TYR A 17 -33.85 -4.66 -6.33
C TYR A 17 -34.17 -3.23 -5.87
N ASN A 18 -35.30 -3.04 -5.18
CA ASN A 18 -35.70 -1.75 -4.62
C ASN A 18 -34.72 -1.21 -3.58
N ILE A 19 -34.04 -2.11 -2.84
CA ILE A 19 -33.01 -1.73 -1.88
C ILE A 19 -31.73 -1.35 -2.61
N LEU A 20 -31.39 -2.09 -3.68
CA LEU A 20 -30.20 -1.84 -4.48
C LEU A 20 -30.29 -0.50 -5.24
N GLU A 21 -31.48 -0.10 -5.68
CA GLU A 21 -31.74 1.22 -6.29
C GLU A 21 -31.90 2.36 -5.27
N SER A 22 -31.99 2.04 -3.98
CA SER A 22 -32.13 3.06 -2.94
C SER A 22 -30.87 3.93 -2.85
N THR A 23 -31.06 5.24 -3.03
CA THR A 23 -29.98 6.24 -2.88
C THR A 23 -29.31 6.14 -1.50
N LEU A 24 -30.09 5.92 -0.44
CA LEU A 24 -29.56 5.79 0.92
C LEU A 24 -28.64 4.56 1.04
N PHE A 25 -29.07 3.43 0.50
CA PHE A 25 -28.30 2.18 0.56
C PHE A 25 -26.98 2.29 -0.22
N MET A 26 -27.01 2.93 -1.39
CA MET A 26 -25.81 3.15 -2.19
C MET A 26 -24.79 4.04 -1.48
N TRP A 27 -25.22 5.13 -0.84
CA TRP A 27 -24.33 5.97 -0.01
C TRP A 27 -23.79 5.23 1.22
N PHE A 28 -24.59 4.36 1.83
CA PHE A 28 -24.14 3.50 2.92
C PHE A 28 -23.00 2.57 2.45
N ILE A 29 -23.14 1.91 1.30
CA ILE A 29 -22.08 1.08 0.73
C ILE A 29 -20.82 1.90 0.47
N VAL A 30 -20.94 3.09 -0.14
CA VAL A 30 -19.79 3.99 -0.36
C VAL A 30 -19.10 4.34 0.96
N ALA A 31 -19.86 4.70 2.00
CA ALA A 31 -19.31 5.03 3.31
C ALA A 31 -18.55 3.83 3.93
N VAL A 32 -19.11 2.62 3.85
CA VAL A 32 -18.46 1.39 4.32
C VAL A 32 -17.18 1.12 3.52
N THR A 33 -17.23 1.24 2.19
CA THR A 33 -16.05 1.06 1.32
C THR A 33 -14.94 2.05 1.66
N LEU A 34 -15.27 3.32 1.85
CA LEU A 34 -14.30 4.35 2.26
C LEU A 34 -13.74 4.05 3.65
N GLY A 35 -14.56 3.62 4.60
CA GLY A 35 -14.12 3.21 5.92
C GLY A 35 -13.10 2.06 5.88
N ILE A 36 -13.39 1.02 5.09
CA ILE A 36 -12.47 -0.09 4.86
C ILE A 36 -11.17 0.41 4.21
N LEU A 37 -11.27 1.25 3.18
CA LEU A 37 -10.12 1.79 2.46
C LEU A 37 -9.19 2.58 3.41
N VAL A 38 -9.75 3.48 4.23
CA VAL A 38 -8.99 4.24 5.22
C VAL A 38 -8.36 3.32 6.27
N TRP A 39 -9.09 2.30 6.72
CA TRP A 39 -8.57 1.32 7.68
C TRP A 39 -7.40 0.52 7.10
N THR A 40 -7.53 0.02 5.87
CA THR A 40 -6.47 -0.71 5.17
C THR A 40 -5.24 0.17 4.94
N LEU A 41 -5.42 1.41 4.48
CA LEU A 41 -4.30 2.36 4.31
C LEU A 41 -3.60 2.66 5.63
N SER A 42 -4.34 2.78 6.72
CA SER A 42 -3.78 3.00 8.06
C SER A 42 -2.93 1.81 8.53
N LYS A 43 -3.41 0.58 8.30
CA LYS A 43 -2.66 -0.64 8.61
C LYS A 43 -1.43 -0.80 7.73
N LEU A 44 -1.56 -0.52 6.43
CA LEU A 44 -0.44 -0.53 5.48
C LEU A 44 0.63 0.47 5.90
N TRP A 45 0.23 1.68 6.29
CA TRP A 45 1.15 2.71 6.79
C TRP A 45 1.87 2.27 8.06
N TYR A 46 1.14 1.67 9.02
CA TYR A 46 1.74 1.12 10.23
C TYR A 46 2.82 0.09 9.88
N VAL A 47 2.49 -0.92 9.06
CA VAL A 47 3.45 -1.95 8.63
C VAL A 47 4.65 -1.34 7.91
N HIS A 48 4.42 -0.39 7.00
CA HIS A 48 5.49 0.30 6.27
C HIS A 48 6.41 1.12 7.19
N SER A 49 5.91 1.61 8.32
CA SER A 49 6.69 2.37 9.29
C SER A 49 7.51 1.52 10.26
N ILE A 50 7.21 0.22 10.43
CA ILE A 50 7.93 -0.68 11.36
C ILE A 50 9.45 -0.67 11.14
N PRO A 51 9.98 -0.83 9.90
CA PRO A 51 11.42 -0.88 9.67
C PRO A 51 12.12 0.42 10.10
N LYS A 52 11.46 1.57 9.91
CA LYS A 52 11.98 2.88 10.32
C LYS A 52 12.14 2.97 11.83
N HIS A 53 11.19 2.44 12.59
CA HIS A 53 11.26 2.42 14.06
C HIS A 53 12.37 1.46 14.54
N LEU A 54 12.40 0.25 14.01
CA LEU A 54 13.38 -0.77 14.37
C LEU A 54 14.83 -0.33 14.05
N ALA A 55 15.02 0.36 12.94
CA ALA A 55 16.33 0.82 12.53
C ALA A 55 16.83 2.03 13.33
N LYS A 56 15.92 2.87 13.87
CA LYS A 56 16.28 3.92 14.82
C LYS A 56 16.86 3.32 16.11
N GLU A 57 16.30 2.22 16.60
CA GLU A 57 16.80 1.51 17.78
C GLU A 57 18.16 0.86 17.52
N ARG A 58 18.41 0.39 16.29
CA ARG A 58 19.69 -0.20 15.88
C ARG A 58 20.76 0.82 15.46
N GLY A 59 20.50 2.13 15.61
CA GLY A 59 21.46 3.18 15.26
C GLY A 59 21.71 3.37 13.75
N LEU A 60 20.84 2.82 12.89
CA LEU A 60 20.97 2.93 11.43
C LEU A 60 20.47 4.30 10.96
N ALA A 61 21.37 5.28 10.87
CA ALA A 61 21.05 6.66 10.45
C ALA A 61 20.39 6.75 9.06
N GLN A 62 20.68 5.79 8.18
CA GLN A 62 20.20 5.71 6.79
C GLN A 62 18.72 5.30 6.67
N ALA A 63 18.11 4.73 7.71
CA ALA A 63 16.77 4.16 7.63
C ALA A 63 15.68 5.19 7.32
N LYS A 64 15.87 6.44 7.74
CA LYS A 64 14.96 7.54 7.39
C LYS A 64 15.02 7.84 5.89
N LEU A 65 16.22 7.83 5.29
CA LEU A 65 16.41 8.07 3.85
C LEU A 65 15.74 6.97 3.02
N ILE A 66 16.03 5.71 3.35
CA ILE A 66 15.48 4.53 2.67
C ILE A 66 13.95 4.51 2.74
N PHE A 67 13.38 4.82 3.91
CA PHE A 67 11.94 4.93 4.09
C PHE A 67 11.30 5.92 3.10
N TRP A 68 11.88 7.12 2.96
CA TRP A 68 11.38 8.11 2.01
C TRP A 68 11.61 7.70 0.56
N LEU A 69 12.72 7.04 0.23
CA LEU A 69 12.97 6.53 -1.12
C LEU A 69 11.92 5.51 -1.57
N CYS A 70 11.48 4.62 -0.68
CA CYS A 70 10.41 3.66 -0.99
C CYS A 70 9.07 4.36 -1.28
N ILE A 71 8.71 5.39 -0.49
CA ILE A 71 7.50 6.20 -0.71
C ILE A 71 7.60 6.97 -2.03
N LEU A 72 8.71 7.67 -2.26
CA LEU A 72 8.92 8.47 -3.47
C LEU A 72 8.99 7.60 -4.73
N GLY A 73 9.49 6.38 -4.63
CA GLY A 73 9.54 5.49 -5.79
C GLY A 73 8.20 4.90 -6.22
N MET A 74 7.13 5.06 -5.42
CA MET A 74 5.76 4.88 -5.93
C MET A 74 5.43 5.88 -7.06
N PHE A 75 6.07 7.06 -7.05
CA PHE A 75 5.91 8.10 -8.05
C PHE A 75 7.03 8.07 -9.12
N TYR A 76 8.24 7.67 -8.75
CA TYR A 76 9.38 7.59 -9.67
C TYR A 76 10.15 6.27 -9.53
N LYS A 77 9.83 5.32 -10.42
CA LYS A 77 10.31 3.92 -10.36
C LYS A 77 11.82 3.73 -10.09
N PRO A 78 12.75 4.55 -10.65
CA PRO A 78 14.18 4.37 -10.37
C PRO A 78 14.56 4.48 -8.88
N LEU A 79 13.80 5.22 -8.08
CA LEU A 79 14.09 5.35 -6.64
C LEU A 79 13.91 4.04 -5.87
N TRP A 80 13.10 3.11 -6.36
CA TRP A 80 13.03 1.76 -5.75
C TRP A 80 14.33 1.00 -5.91
N ILE A 81 14.98 1.14 -7.07
CA ILE A 81 16.27 0.50 -7.31
C ILE A 81 17.31 1.06 -6.33
N ILE A 82 17.34 2.38 -6.17
CA ILE A 82 18.24 3.05 -5.22
C ILE A 82 17.94 2.65 -3.77
N ALA A 83 16.66 2.55 -3.40
CA ALA A 83 16.24 2.12 -2.06
C ALA A 83 16.73 0.69 -1.76
N VAL A 84 16.55 -0.24 -2.69
CA VAL A 84 17.00 -1.63 -2.56
C VAL A 84 18.52 -1.69 -2.43
N LEU A 85 19.25 -0.96 -3.28
CA LEU A 85 20.72 -0.89 -3.20
C LEU A 85 21.19 -0.32 -1.85
N ALA A 86 20.56 0.75 -1.38
CA ALA A 86 20.88 1.37 -0.10
C ALA A 86 20.60 0.45 1.11
N ILE A 87 19.59 -0.43 1.02
CA ILE A 87 19.28 -1.43 2.06
C ILE A 87 20.36 -2.52 2.12
N VAL A 88 20.81 -3.02 0.97
CA VAL A 88 21.75 -4.14 0.89
C VAL A 88 23.20 -3.70 1.13
N THR A 89 23.49 -2.41 0.94
CA THR A 89 24.83 -1.86 1.11
C THR A 89 25.26 -1.84 2.58
N ASP A 90 26.44 -2.39 2.87
CA ASP A 90 27.11 -2.29 4.17
C ASP A 90 27.77 -0.92 4.30
N TRP A 91 27.07 0.00 4.97
CA TRP A 91 27.49 1.39 5.10
C TRP A 91 28.75 1.57 5.95
N ASP A 92 29.01 0.69 6.91
CA ASP A 92 30.21 0.76 7.74
C ASP A 92 31.46 0.46 6.90
N LYS A 93 31.41 -0.60 6.08
CA LYS A 93 32.48 -0.92 5.13
C LYS A 93 32.66 0.15 4.06
N LEU A 94 31.56 0.68 3.52
CA LEU A 94 31.62 1.75 2.52
C LEU A 94 32.27 3.01 3.10
N GLN A 95 31.90 3.39 4.33
CA GLN A 95 32.45 4.56 4.99
C GLN A 95 33.93 4.37 5.37
N GLN A 96 34.32 3.16 5.79
CA GLN A 96 35.73 2.81 6.01
C GLN A 96 36.54 2.87 4.71
N TRP A 97 36.03 2.32 3.61
CA TRP A 97 36.68 2.38 2.31
C TRP A 97 36.85 3.83 1.81
N ILE A 98 35.80 4.66 1.91
CA ILE A 98 35.88 6.08 1.53
C ILE A 98 36.92 6.82 2.39
N ARG A 99 36.97 6.56 3.69
CA ARG A 99 37.95 7.20 4.60
C ARG A 99 39.37 6.72 4.34
N GLY A 100 39.57 5.42 4.09
CA GLY A 100 40.86 4.84 3.75
C GLY A 100 41.38 5.25 2.37
N ALA A 101 40.49 5.57 1.43
CA ALA A 101 40.85 6.15 0.14
C ALA A 101 41.13 7.67 0.20
N SER A 102 40.90 8.31 1.36
CA SER A 102 41.16 9.74 1.59
C SER A 102 42.46 10.04 2.35
N GLN A 103 43.22 9.00 2.72
CA GLN A 103 44.62 9.08 3.16
C GLN A 103 45.54 8.63 2.04
#